data_AF-A0A9Q1KFJ8-F1
#
_entry.id   AF-A0A9Q1KFJ8-F1
#
_cell.length_a   1.000
_cell.length_b   1.000
_cell.length_c   1.000
_cell.angle_alpha   90.00
_cell.angle_beta   90.00
_cell.angle_gamma   90.00
#
_symmetry.space_group_name_H-M   'P 1'
#
loop_
_entity.id
_entity.type
_entity.pdbx_description
1 polymer ?
#
loop_
_entity_poly.entity_id
_entity_poly.type
_entity_poly.pdbx_seq_one_letter_code
_entity_poly.pdbx_strand_id
1 'polypeptide(L)'
;MRVAMKIQYPGVADSIESDIENVKLLLDYTNLIPKGLFLDRAIKGSFCKNLFARGAANLPIVAKEELSRECDYELEAGNQIRFRNLISDREGFFVPSVVKELSSKKVLSTELVSGTSFILFDVFLMFTFCITIDKVALLDQETRNYVGKKLLELTLMELFIFRFMQAISSFICILFLFFQEKQRKFTHVLASVQTDPNWGNYLYDEESRVINLIDFGAARDYPKTFVDDYLRMVIACANCDRDGIIQMSRRLGFLTGEETEIMLDAHVQAGFVVGLPFSKAGGYDFRANNITHSISNLGATMLKHRLTPPPDEAYSLHRKLSGAFLACIKLGAIVPCREMLLEVYERYKFEDTEQLASSSTF
;
A
#
# COMPACT_ATOMS: atom_id res chain seq x y z
N MET A 1 -32.74 -5.14 1.80
CA MET A 1 -31.30 -5.19 1.50
C MET A 1 -30.55 -5.62 2.76
N ARG A 2 -29.58 -6.52 2.68
CA ARG A 2 -28.71 -6.89 3.83
C ARG A 2 -27.53 -5.92 3.88
N VAL A 3 -27.10 -5.54 5.07
CA VAL A 3 -26.03 -4.55 5.29
C VAL A 3 -24.94 -5.10 6.22
N ALA A 4 -23.71 -4.64 6.02
CA ALA A 4 -22.61 -4.78 6.96
C ALA A 4 -22.42 -3.43 7.68
N MET A 5 -22.30 -3.45 9.00
CA MET A 5 -22.14 -2.24 9.82
C MET A 5 -20.79 -2.28 10.56
N LYS A 6 -19.92 -1.34 10.22
CA LYS A 6 -18.65 -1.07 10.92
C LYS A 6 -18.92 -0.01 11.98
N ILE A 7 -18.82 -0.38 13.25
CA ILE A 7 -19.14 0.50 14.39
C ILE A 7 -17.84 0.80 15.14
N GLN A 8 -17.51 2.08 15.27
CA GLN A 8 -16.32 2.52 16.00
C GLN A 8 -16.51 2.29 17.52
N TYR A 9 -15.46 1.81 18.19
CA TYR A 9 -15.48 1.69 19.63
C TYR A 9 -15.61 3.07 20.31
N PRO A 10 -16.44 3.19 21.36
CA PRO A 10 -16.57 4.44 22.10
C PRO A 10 -15.21 4.92 22.64
N GLY A 11 -14.91 6.21 22.44
CA GLY A 11 -13.72 6.87 23.00
C GLY A 11 -12.41 6.68 22.22
N VAL A 12 -12.39 5.91 21.12
CA VAL A 12 -11.16 5.72 20.31
C VAL A 12 -10.67 7.04 19.71
N ALA A 13 -11.56 7.86 19.15
CA ALA A 13 -11.19 9.16 18.61
C ALA A 13 -10.68 10.13 19.68
N ASP A 14 -11.20 10.02 20.91
CA ASP A 14 -10.87 10.89 22.03
C ASP A 14 -9.57 10.46 22.74
N SER A 15 -9.11 9.21 22.54
CA SER A 15 -7.89 8.67 23.14
C SER A 15 -6.64 8.79 22.26
N ILE A 16 -6.78 9.17 20.99
CA ILE A 16 -5.66 9.24 20.01
C ILE A 16 -4.45 9.99 20.56
N GLU A 17 -4.66 11.16 21.17
CA GLU A 17 -3.57 12.02 21.64
C GLU A 17 -2.82 11.39 22.83
N SER A 18 -3.57 10.84 23.79
CA SER A 18 -3.03 10.10 24.94
C SER A 18 -2.31 8.81 24.51
N ASP A 19 -2.87 8.09 23.53
CA ASP A 19 -2.29 6.85 23.00
C ASP A 19 -0.97 7.11 22.26
N ILE A 20 -0.88 8.19 21.47
CA ILE A 20 0.37 8.63 20.83
C ILE A 20 1.42 9.00 21.88
N GLU A 21 1.04 9.77 22.90
CA GLU A 21 1.95 10.15 23.99
C GLU A 21 2.48 8.93 24.76
N ASN A 22 1.60 7.97 25.05
CA ASN A 22 1.97 6.73 25.72
C ASN A 22 2.90 5.86 24.86
N VAL A 23 2.63 5.74 23.55
CA VAL A 23 3.51 5.03 22.61
C VAL A 23 4.88 5.69 22.53
N LYS A 24 4.96 7.02 22.47
CA LYS A 24 6.21 7.77 22.48
C LYS A 24 7.02 7.50 23.76
N LEU A 25 6.36 7.60 24.92
CA LEU A 25 6.99 7.37 26.22
C LEU A 25 7.53 5.94 26.34
N LEU A 26 6.79 4.96 25.83
CA LEU A 26 7.21 3.56 25.79
C LEU A 26 8.36 3.30 24.82
N LEU A 27 8.36 3.89 23.62
CA LEU A 27 9.47 3.77 22.67
C LEU A 27 10.77 4.35 23.23
N ASP A 28 10.67 5.48 23.94
CA ASP A 28 11.79 6.11 24.63
C ASP A 28 12.28 5.26 25.82
N TYR A 29 11.36 4.58 26.53
CA TYR A 29 11.67 3.84 27.76
C TYR A 29 12.16 2.41 27.54
N THR A 30 11.66 1.72 26.51
CA THR A 30 11.82 0.26 26.38
C THR A 30 13.04 -0.16 25.57
N ASN A 31 13.72 0.74 24.85
CA ASN A 31 14.71 0.35 23.85
C ASN A 31 14.20 -0.79 22.92
N LEU A 32 12.88 -0.96 22.75
CA LEU A 32 12.22 -2.03 21.95
C LEU A 32 12.35 -1.81 20.45
N ILE A 33 13.22 -0.89 20.03
CA ILE A 33 13.79 -0.90 18.69
C ILE A 33 14.69 -2.16 18.63
N PRO A 34 14.33 -3.21 17.86
CA PRO A 34 15.01 -4.50 17.99
C PRO A 34 16.49 -4.35 17.63
N LYS A 35 17.39 -4.70 18.56
CA LYS A 35 18.83 -4.86 18.30
C LYS A 35 19.03 -6.04 17.35
N GLY A 36 18.87 -5.79 16.04
CA GLY A 36 18.88 -6.83 15.00
C GLY A 36 17.98 -6.56 13.80
N LEU A 37 17.02 -5.63 13.87
CA LEU A 37 16.34 -5.11 12.67
C LEU A 37 17.13 -3.97 11.99
N PHE A 38 18.31 -3.67 12.55
CA PHE A 38 19.21 -2.63 12.12
C PHE A 38 20.55 -3.27 11.83
N LEU A 39 21.15 -2.90 10.71
CA LEU A 39 22.59 -2.98 10.59
C LEU A 39 23.18 -2.19 11.76
N ASP A 40 23.65 -2.88 12.79
CA ASP A 40 24.33 -2.29 13.95
C ASP A 40 25.58 -1.47 13.55
N ARG A 41 26.01 -1.56 12.28
CA ARG A 41 27.07 -0.73 11.69
C ARG A 41 26.58 0.57 11.02
N ALA A 42 25.28 0.76 10.78
CA ALA A 42 24.72 1.96 10.15
C ALA A 42 24.37 3.08 11.16
N ILE A 43 24.15 2.75 12.43
CA ILE A 43 23.75 3.69 13.49
C ILE A 43 24.90 4.61 13.96
N LYS A 44 26.15 4.34 13.57
CA LYS A 44 27.28 5.25 13.85
C LYS A 44 27.35 6.48 12.93
N GLY A 45 26.53 6.56 11.88
CA GLY A 45 26.45 7.75 11.03
C GLY A 45 25.46 8.78 11.58
N SER A 46 25.89 10.05 11.70
CA SER A 46 25.04 11.19 12.09
C SER A 46 23.74 11.33 11.28
N PHE A 47 23.67 10.73 10.09
CA PHE A 47 22.52 10.79 9.18
C PHE A 47 21.27 10.06 9.73
N CYS A 48 21.41 8.81 10.20
CA CYS A 48 20.27 8.06 10.75
C CYS A 48 19.71 8.71 12.02
N LYS A 49 20.57 9.32 12.87
CA LYS A 49 20.10 10.08 14.04
C LYS A 49 19.24 11.27 13.64
N ASN A 50 19.61 12.00 12.59
CA ASN A 50 18.85 13.16 12.11
C ASN A 50 17.57 12.77 11.35
N LEU A 51 17.58 11.65 10.61
CA LEU A 51 16.40 11.12 9.93
C LEU A 51 15.38 10.56 10.94
N PHE A 52 15.84 9.81 11.95
CA PHE A 52 14.98 9.36 13.05
C PHE A 52 14.54 10.53 13.93
N ALA A 53 15.38 11.54 14.19
CA ALA A 53 14.98 12.70 14.98
C ALA A 53 13.96 13.59 14.25
N ARG A 54 14.09 13.82 12.94
CA ARG A 54 13.09 14.58 12.15
C ARG A 54 11.83 13.75 11.90
N GLY A 55 11.98 12.46 11.60
CA GLY A 55 10.88 11.50 11.50
C GLY A 55 10.12 11.38 12.81
N ALA A 56 10.80 11.23 13.95
CA ALA A 56 10.21 11.17 15.29
C ALA A 56 9.67 12.53 15.78
N ALA A 57 10.21 13.66 15.30
CA ALA A 57 9.66 14.99 15.60
C ALA A 57 8.31 15.22 14.91
N ASN A 58 8.14 14.72 13.68
CA ASN A 58 6.88 14.81 12.93
C ASN A 58 5.97 13.60 13.13
N LEU A 59 6.47 12.50 13.67
CA LEU A 59 5.72 11.26 13.93
C LEU A 59 4.41 11.51 14.70
N PRO A 60 4.36 12.37 15.73
CA PRO A 60 3.10 12.63 16.44
C PRO A 60 2.05 13.29 15.55
N ILE A 61 2.47 14.22 14.67
CA ILE A 61 1.58 14.95 13.77
C ILE A 61 1.06 13.99 12.69
N VAL A 62 1.95 13.25 12.04
CA VAL A 62 1.59 12.26 11.02
C VAL A 62 0.72 11.14 11.61
N ALA A 63 1.06 10.64 12.80
CA ALA A 63 0.26 9.63 13.51
C ALA A 63 -1.14 10.16 13.84
N LYS A 64 -1.23 11.41 14.35
CA LYS A 64 -2.49 12.06 14.69
C LYS A 64 -3.37 12.26 13.46
N GLU A 65 -2.81 12.71 12.35
CA GLU A 65 -3.55 12.89 11.10
C GLU A 65 -4.06 11.56 10.54
N GLU A 66 -3.22 10.53 10.50
CA GLU A 66 -3.63 9.20 10.03
C GLU A 66 -4.71 8.58 10.93
N LEU A 67 -4.53 8.60 12.25
CA LEU A 67 -5.51 8.06 13.20
C LEU A 67 -6.83 8.84 13.17
N SER A 68 -6.76 10.16 12.99
CA SER A 68 -7.96 10.99 12.85
C SER A 68 -8.75 10.65 11.59
N ARG A 69 -8.05 10.38 10.47
CA ARG A 69 -8.69 9.94 9.21
C ARG A 69 -9.33 8.57 9.35
N GLU A 70 -8.69 7.63 10.04
CA GLU A 70 -9.27 6.31 10.31
C GLU A 70 -10.49 6.35 11.22
N CYS A 71 -10.59 7.40 12.03
CA CYS A 71 -11.72 7.61 12.92
C CYS A 71 -12.87 8.38 12.27
N ASP A 72 -12.72 8.81 11.01
CA ASP A 72 -13.75 9.54 10.27
C ASP A 72 -14.38 8.65 9.20
N TYR A 73 -15.47 7.97 9.57
CA TYR A 73 -16.18 7.08 8.65
C TYR A 73 -17.00 7.81 7.57
N GLU A 74 -17.19 9.12 7.68
CA GLU A 74 -17.79 9.91 6.59
C GLU A 74 -16.78 10.11 5.46
N LEU A 75 -15.51 10.30 5.80
CA LEU A 75 -14.42 10.32 4.83
C LEU A 75 -14.29 8.97 4.11
N GLU A 76 -14.30 7.86 4.86
CA GLU A 76 -14.25 6.51 4.29
C GLU A 76 -15.47 6.24 3.38
N ALA A 77 -16.68 6.62 3.81
CA ALA A 77 -17.88 6.52 2.99
C ALA A 77 -17.75 7.30 1.66
N GLY A 78 -17.23 8.53 1.72
CA GLY A 78 -16.99 9.37 0.54
C GLY A 78 -16.00 8.72 -0.42
N ASN A 79 -14.89 8.18 0.12
CA ASN A 79 -13.87 7.48 -0.65
C ASN A 79 -14.42 6.22 -1.32
N GLN A 80 -15.23 5.43 -0.61
CA GLN A 80 -15.86 4.22 -1.14
C GLN A 80 -16.83 4.53 -2.29
N ILE A 81 -17.66 5.56 -2.15
CA ILE A 81 -18.57 6.00 -3.21
C ILE A 81 -17.78 6.42 -4.46
N ARG A 82 -16.72 7.21 -4.27
CA ARG A 82 -15.83 7.63 -5.36
C ARG A 82 -15.18 6.43 -6.04
N PHE A 83 -14.64 5.49 -5.27
CA PHE A 83 -13.96 4.31 -5.81
C PHE A 83 -14.93 3.40 -6.56
N ARG A 84 -16.15 3.20 -6.05
CA ARG A 84 -17.21 2.45 -6.75
C ARG A 84 -17.51 3.03 -8.13
N ASN A 85 -17.55 4.36 -8.26
CA ASN A 85 -17.75 5.00 -9.55
C ASN A 85 -16.55 4.79 -10.49
N LEU A 86 -15.32 4.92 -9.96
CA LEU A 86 -14.09 4.75 -10.74
C LEU A 86 -13.91 3.34 -11.31
N ILE A 87 -14.44 2.32 -10.62
CA ILE A 87 -14.30 0.90 -11.03
C ILE A 87 -15.55 0.34 -11.71
N SER A 88 -16.59 1.16 -11.89
CA SER A 88 -17.89 0.71 -12.41
C SER A 88 -17.86 0.15 -13.83
N ASP A 89 -16.86 0.51 -14.63
CA ASP A 89 -16.62 0.03 -15.99
C ASP A 89 -15.73 -1.23 -16.05
N ARG A 90 -15.34 -1.79 -14.88
CA ARG A 90 -14.38 -2.90 -14.80
C ARG A 90 -15.00 -4.20 -14.33
N GLU A 91 -14.78 -5.24 -15.11
CA GLU A 91 -15.12 -6.60 -14.74
C GLU A 91 -14.13 -7.20 -13.73
N GLY A 92 -14.64 -8.04 -12.84
CA GLY A 92 -13.86 -8.76 -11.83
C GLY A 92 -13.65 -8.01 -10.52
N PHE A 93 -14.25 -6.83 -10.35
CA PHE A 93 -14.23 -6.08 -9.09
C PHE A 93 -15.62 -5.68 -8.64
N PHE A 94 -15.83 -5.65 -7.32
CA PHE A 94 -17.06 -5.17 -6.72
C PHE A 94 -16.76 -4.29 -5.51
N VAL A 95 -17.44 -3.16 -5.41
CA VAL A 95 -17.38 -2.26 -4.26
C VAL A 95 -18.80 -2.16 -3.69
N PRO A 96 -19.07 -2.55 -2.44
CA PRO A 96 -20.42 -2.52 -1.88
C PRO A 96 -20.95 -1.08 -1.80
N SER A 97 -22.27 -0.91 -1.88
CA SER A 97 -22.89 0.43 -1.87
C SER A 97 -22.94 0.95 -0.44
N VAL A 98 -22.68 2.25 -0.25
CA VAL A 98 -22.79 2.88 1.07
C VAL A 98 -24.26 3.21 1.34
N VAL A 99 -24.77 2.79 2.50
CA VAL A 99 -26.10 3.13 3.01
C VAL A 99 -25.97 4.40 3.84
N LYS A 100 -26.14 5.55 3.19
CA LYS A 100 -25.90 6.87 3.79
C LYS A 100 -26.80 7.13 5.00
N GLU A 101 -28.02 6.62 4.98
CA GLU A 101 -29.02 6.79 6.04
C GLU A 101 -28.62 6.09 7.34
N LEU A 102 -27.76 5.07 7.25
CA LEU A 102 -27.23 4.30 8.38
C LEU A 102 -25.74 4.57 8.61
N SER A 103 -25.19 5.61 7.99
CA SER A 103 -23.79 6.00 8.11
C SER A 103 -23.65 7.35 8.82
N SER A 104 -22.59 7.48 9.60
CA SER A 104 -22.21 8.67 10.37
C SER A 104 -20.71 8.64 10.62
N LYS A 105 -20.17 9.68 11.24
CA LYS A 105 -18.75 9.72 11.63
C LYS A 105 -18.25 8.49 12.42
N LYS A 106 -19.12 7.79 13.17
CA LYS A 106 -18.74 6.63 14.01
C LYS A 106 -19.32 5.29 13.54
N VAL A 107 -20.16 5.29 12.51
CA VAL A 107 -20.80 4.07 11.99
C VAL A 107 -20.76 4.13 10.47
N LEU A 108 -20.16 3.13 9.82
CA LEU A 108 -20.20 2.98 8.37
C LEU A 108 -21.07 1.77 8.03
N SER A 109 -22.11 1.98 7.22
CA SER A 109 -23.00 0.92 6.77
C SER A 109 -22.89 0.72 5.26
N THR A 110 -22.62 -0.50 4.83
CA THR A 110 -22.49 -0.85 3.42
C THR A 110 -23.39 -2.04 3.06
N GLU A 111 -23.65 -2.23 1.77
CA GLU A 111 -24.19 -3.47 1.24
C GLU A 111 -23.37 -4.67 1.70
N LEU A 112 -24.06 -5.73 2.14
CA LEU A 112 -23.41 -6.98 2.50
C LEU A 112 -22.95 -7.70 1.22
N VAL A 113 -21.64 -7.92 1.10
CA VAL A 113 -21.06 -8.73 0.03
C VAL A 113 -21.56 -10.18 0.16
N SER A 114 -22.04 -10.76 -0.94
CA SER A 114 -22.52 -12.15 -0.95
C SER A 114 -21.34 -13.14 -0.79
N GLY A 115 -21.55 -14.23 -0.05
CA GLY A 115 -20.51 -15.25 0.18
C GLY A 115 -19.76 -15.14 1.52
N THR A 116 -19.94 -14.07 2.30
CA THR A 116 -19.48 -14.01 3.71
C THR A 116 -20.53 -14.64 4.64
N SER A 117 -20.46 -15.95 4.87
CA SER A 117 -21.19 -16.59 5.98
C SER A 117 -20.37 -16.41 7.26
N PHE A 118 -20.87 -15.57 8.17
CA PHE A 118 -20.39 -15.55 9.55
C PHE A 118 -20.66 -16.92 10.18
N ILE A 119 -19.60 -17.66 10.50
CA ILE A 119 -19.70 -18.87 11.32
C ILE A 119 -20.04 -18.41 12.74
N LEU A 120 -21.33 -18.34 13.05
CA LEU A 120 -21.80 -18.43 14.42
C LEU A 120 -21.74 -19.90 14.82
N PHE A 121 -20.88 -20.18 15.79
CA PHE A 121 -20.82 -21.38 16.64
C PHE A 121 -21.55 -22.64 16.15
N ASP A 122 -20.74 -23.65 15.86
CA ASP A 122 -21.06 -25.08 15.73
C ASP A 122 -21.89 -25.53 14.53
N VAL A 123 -21.40 -26.62 13.92
CA VAL A 123 -21.91 -27.38 12.76
C VAL A 123 -21.37 -26.95 11.37
N PHE A 124 -20.20 -27.50 11.07
CA PHE A 124 -19.81 -28.20 9.84
C PHE A 124 -20.55 -27.86 8.53
N LEU A 125 -19.76 -27.36 7.57
CA LEU A 125 -20.00 -27.33 6.12
C LEU A 125 -21.02 -26.29 5.61
N MET A 126 -20.57 -25.04 5.51
CA MET A 126 -21.22 -24.07 4.63
C MET A 126 -20.16 -23.48 3.69
N PHE A 127 -20.28 -23.81 2.41
CA PHE A 127 -19.49 -23.26 1.30
C PHE A 127 -19.47 -21.73 1.44
N THR A 128 -18.37 -21.21 1.99
CA THR A 128 -18.12 -19.77 2.04
C THR A 128 -17.48 -19.46 0.70
N PHE A 129 -18.26 -18.95 -0.25
CA PHE A 129 -17.78 -18.68 -1.60
C PHE A 129 -16.77 -17.53 -1.65
N CYS A 130 -16.77 -16.67 -0.62
CA CYS A 130 -15.84 -15.57 -0.50
C CYS A 130 -14.67 -15.92 0.45
N ILE A 131 -13.44 -15.93 -0.08
CA ILE A 131 -12.23 -16.22 0.70
C ILE A 131 -11.30 -15.01 0.73
N THR A 132 -10.50 -14.93 1.78
CA THR A 132 -9.42 -13.95 1.90
C THR A 132 -8.30 -14.27 0.91
N ILE A 133 -7.56 -13.25 0.46
CA ILE A 133 -6.51 -13.42 -0.56
C ILE A 133 -5.42 -14.43 -0.15
N ASP A 134 -5.12 -14.55 1.14
CA ASP A 134 -4.17 -15.56 1.62
C ASP A 134 -4.64 -17.00 1.37
N LYS A 135 -5.95 -17.26 1.40
CA LYS A 135 -6.53 -18.58 1.12
C LYS A 135 -6.56 -18.90 -0.37
N VAL A 136 -6.56 -17.89 -1.24
CA VAL A 136 -6.44 -18.08 -2.69
C VAL A 136 -5.15 -18.82 -3.05
N ALA A 137 -4.10 -18.72 -2.23
CA ALA A 137 -2.85 -19.46 -2.43
C ALA A 137 -3.03 -21.00 -2.44
N LEU A 138 -4.14 -21.50 -1.88
CA LEU A 138 -4.52 -22.92 -1.83
C LEU A 138 -5.33 -23.38 -3.05
N LEU A 139 -5.78 -22.45 -3.89
CA LEU A 139 -6.54 -22.75 -5.11
C LEU A 139 -5.60 -23.13 -6.26
N ASP A 140 -6.18 -23.52 -7.39
CA ASP A 140 -5.45 -23.92 -8.58
C ASP A 140 -4.63 -22.77 -9.19
N GLN A 141 -3.69 -23.10 -10.09
CA GLN A 141 -2.79 -22.12 -10.69
C GLN A 141 -3.52 -21.06 -11.53
N GLU A 142 -4.60 -21.41 -12.23
CA GLU A 142 -5.37 -20.47 -13.05
C GLU A 142 -6.00 -19.41 -12.16
N THR A 143 -6.62 -19.82 -11.06
CA THR A 143 -7.23 -18.90 -10.10
C THR A 143 -6.19 -17.99 -9.44
N ARG A 144 -5.04 -18.54 -9.04
CA ARG A 144 -3.94 -17.75 -8.46
C ARG A 144 -3.39 -16.72 -9.45
N ASN A 145 -3.21 -17.11 -10.71
CA ASN A 145 -2.79 -16.20 -11.78
C ASN A 145 -3.83 -15.10 -12.04
N TYR A 146 -5.12 -15.46 -12.06
CA TYR A 146 -6.21 -14.52 -12.24
C TYR A 146 -6.26 -13.47 -11.13
N VAL A 147 -6.25 -13.91 -9.87
CA VAL A 147 -6.31 -13.00 -8.71
C VAL A 147 -5.04 -12.14 -8.64
N GLY A 148 -3.85 -12.72 -8.84
CA GLY A 148 -2.60 -11.97 -8.89
C GLY A 148 -2.60 -10.90 -9.99
N LYS A 149 -3.07 -11.26 -11.20
CA LYS A 149 -3.25 -10.33 -12.31
C LYS A 149 -4.21 -9.19 -11.93
N LYS A 150 -5.38 -9.50 -11.37
CA LYS A 150 -6.37 -8.50 -10.97
C LYS A 150 -5.85 -7.55 -9.88
N LEU A 151 -5.14 -8.05 -8.87
CA LEU A 151 -4.54 -7.21 -7.83
C LEU A 151 -3.48 -6.24 -8.38
N LEU A 152 -2.65 -6.70 -9.32
CA LEU A 152 -1.67 -5.84 -9.99
C LEU A 152 -2.34 -4.84 -10.95
N GLU A 153 -3.36 -5.29 -11.68
CA GLU A 153 -4.18 -4.44 -12.57
C GLU A 153 -4.78 -3.28 -11.78
N LEU A 154 -5.46 -3.59 -10.67
CA LEU A 154 -6.05 -2.59 -9.78
C LEU A 154 -4.99 -1.62 -9.25
N THR A 155 -3.83 -2.13 -8.86
CA THR A 155 -2.72 -1.31 -8.36
C THR A 155 -2.22 -0.33 -9.42
N LEU A 156 -1.98 -0.78 -10.66
CA LEU A 156 -1.56 0.10 -11.74
C LEU A 156 -2.65 1.14 -12.08
N MET A 157 -3.92 0.75 -12.01
CA MET A 157 -5.05 1.65 -12.25
C MET A 157 -5.17 2.73 -11.16
N GLU A 158 -5.10 2.35 -9.88
CA GLU A 158 -5.11 3.29 -8.75
C GLU A 158 -4.01 4.35 -8.88
N LEU A 159 -2.81 3.89 -9.27
CA LEU A 159 -1.63 4.75 -9.42
C LEU A 159 -1.72 5.68 -10.61
N PHE A 160 -1.99 5.14 -11.79
CA PHE A 160 -1.79 5.85 -13.05
C PHE A 160 -3.09 6.36 -13.67
N ILE A 161 -4.21 5.70 -13.46
CA ILE A 161 -5.48 6.10 -14.09
C ILE A 161 -6.29 6.95 -13.12
N PHE A 162 -6.56 6.42 -11.93
CA PHE A 162 -7.41 7.08 -10.94
C PHE A 162 -6.67 8.20 -10.21
N ARG A 163 -5.35 8.05 -10.04
CA ARG A 163 -4.52 8.89 -9.15
C ARG A 163 -5.10 8.96 -7.74
N PHE A 164 -5.82 7.91 -7.36
CA PHE A 164 -6.56 7.76 -6.12
C PHE A 164 -6.33 6.36 -5.62
N MET A 165 -5.51 6.24 -4.58
CA MET A 165 -4.93 4.97 -4.15
C MET A 165 -5.40 4.62 -2.74
N GLN A 166 -5.84 3.38 -2.54
CA GLN A 166 -6.10 2.83 -1.21
C GLN A 166 -4.75 2.65 -0.51
N ALA A 167 -4.41 3.51 0.47
CA ALA A 167 -3.19 3.33 1.25
C ALA A 167 -3.38 2.26 2.33
N ILE A 168 -2.27 1.66 2.75
CA ILE A 168 -2.25 0.78 3.92
C ILE A 168 -2.23 1.69 5.15
N SER A 169 -3.22 1.57 6.03
CA SER A 169 -3.03 2.08 7.38
C SER A 169 -1.97 1.26 8.07
N SER A 170 -0.78 1.86 8.19
CA SER A 170 0.34 1.27 8.90
C SER A 170 0.17 1.41 10.42
N PHE A 171 -0.66 2.37 10.86
CA PHE A 171 -0.79 2.75 12.26
C PHE A 171 -1.74 1.84 13.03
N ILE A 172 -2.83 1.37 12.42
CA ILE A 172 -3.68 0.34 13.03
C ILE A 172 -2.89 -0.94 13.32
N CYS A 173 -1.96 -1.38 12.46
CA CYS A 173 -1.14 -2.56 12.76
C CYS A 173 -0.22 -2.37 13.98
N ILE A 174 0.38 -1.19 14.14
CA ILE A 174 1.30 -0.90 15.25
C ILE A 174 0.51 -0.78 16.56
N LEU A 175 -0.64 -0.11 16.57
CA LEU A 175 -1.52 -0.02 17.74
C LEU A 175 -2.19 -1.35 18.07
N PHE A 176 -2.58 -2.15 17.07
CA PHE A 176 -3.20 -3.45 17.28
C PHE A 176 -2.23 -4.46 17.89
N LEU A 177 -0.96 -4.49 17.44
CA LEU A 177 0.11 -5.25 18.11
C LEU A 177 0.28 -4.81 19.58
N PHE A 178 0.14 -3.51 19.86
CA PHE A 178 0.23 -2.95 21.21
C PHE A 178 -0.96 -3.36 22.10
N PHE A 179 -2.18 -3.38 21.55
CA PHE A 179 -3.40 -3.79 22.27
C PHE A 179 -3.47 -5.30 22.51
N GLN A 180 -2.90 -6.12 21.62
CA GLN A 180 -2.81 -7.58 21.79
C GLN A 180 -2.05 -7.96 23.07
N GLU A 181 -1.05 -7.17 23.48
CA GLU A 181 -0.26 -7.46 24.68
C GLU A 181 -1.03 -7.17 25.99
N LYS A 182 -2.04 -6.29 25.96
CA LYS A 182 -2.85 -5.94 27.17
C LYS A 182 -4.18 -6.68 27.31
N GLN A 183 -4.72 -7.33 26.28
CA GLN A 183 -6.07 -7.92 26.35
C GLN A 183 -6.13 -9.33 25.74
N ARG A 184 -5.66 -10.33 26.52
CA ARG A 184 -5.64 -11.76 26.19
C ARG A 184 -7.03 -12.44 26.18
N LYS A 185 -8.07 -11.79 25.63
CA LYS A 185 -9.45 -12.32 25.52
C LYS A 185 -10.23 -11.93 24.25
N PHE A 186 -9.62 -11.26 23.27
CA PHE A 186 -10.35 -10.76 22.09
C PHE A 186 -10.05 -11.54 20.82
N THR A 187 -10.56 -12.76 20.76
CA THR A 187 -10.70 -13.53 19.52
C THR A 187 -12.16 -13.46 19.09
N HIS A 188 -12.42 -13.00 17.86
CA HIS A 188 -13.48 -13.51 16.96
C HIS A 188 -14.19 -12.49 16.03
N VAL A 189 -14.00 -11.17 16.13
CA VAL A 189 -14.71 -10.23 15.21
C VAL A 189 -13.81 -9.25 14.44
N LEU A 190 -12.51 -9.12 14.78
CA LEU A 190 -11.53 -8.32 14.01
C LEU A 190 -10.23 -9.09 13.72
N ALA A 191 -10.32 -10.42 13.64
CA ALA A 191 -9.17 -11.33 13.49
C ALA A 191 -8.51 -11.32 12.09
N SER A 192 -8.64 -10.23 11.32
CA SER A 192 -8.01 -10.09 10.00
C SER A 192 -7.33 -8.75 9.77
N VAL A 193 -6.93 -8.03 10.83
CA VAL A 193 -5.91 -6.97 10.69
C VAL A 193 -4.55 -7.66 10.70
N GLN A 194 -4.23 -8.24 9.55
CA GLN A 194 -2.97 -8.93 9.31
C GLN A 194 -1.86 -7.90 9.15
N THR A 195 -0.75 -8.09 9.87
CA THR A 195 0.46 -7.25 9.94
C THR A 195 1.29 -7.22 8.65
N ASP A 196 0.69 -7.55 7.52
CA ASP A 196 1.32 -7.73 6.21
C ASP A 196 0.40 -7.20 5.09
N PRO A 197 0.96 -6.74 3.95
CA PRO A 197 0.39 -5.65 3.14
C PRO A 197 -1.06 -5.86 2.68
N ASN A 198 -2.02 -5.07 3.18
CA ASN A 198 -3.33 -4.80 2.57
C ASN A 198 -4.28 -6.01 2.25
N TRP A 199 -3.94 -7.27 2.55
CA TRP A 199 -4.69 -8.43 2.05
C TRP A 199 -6.09 -8.60 2.65
N GLY A 200 -6.31 -8.12 3.87
CA GLY A 200 -7.61 -8.20 4.57
C GLY A 200 -8.71 -7.35 3.92
N ASN A 201 -8.36 -6.46 3.00
CA ASN A 201 -9.26 -5.50 2.37
C ASN A 201 -9.90 -6.02 1.07
N TYR A 202 -9.51 -7.23 0.66
CA TYR A 202 -9.96 -7.88 -0.56
C TYR A 202 -10.55 -9.25 -0.21
N LEU A 203 -11.76 -9.52 -0.69
CA LEU A 203 -12.39 -10.84 -0.56
C LEU A 203 -12.68 -11.39 -1.96
N TYR A 204 -12.10 -12.53 -2.31
CA TYR A 204 -12.31 -13.18 -3.59
C TYR A 204 -13.51 -14.12 -3.53
N ASP A 205 -14.52 -13.85 -4.35
CA ASP A 205 -15.65 -14.76 -4.59
C ASP A 205 -15.31 -15.69 -5.78
N GLU A 206 -15.17 -16.97 -5.49
CA GLU A 206 -14.79 -17.99 -6.48
C GLU A 206 -15.90 -18.25 -7.51
N GLU A 207 -17.17 -18.19 -7.10
CA GLU A 207 -18.31 -18.51 -7.97
C GLU A 207 -18.48 -17.43 -9.05
N SER A 208 -18.44 -16.17 -8.64
CA SER A 208 -18.58 -15.03 -9.55
C SER A 208 -17.25 -14.58 -10.18
N ARG A 209 -16.11 -15.10 -9.70
CA ARG A 209 -14.74 -14.63 -10.02
C ARG A 209 -14.56 -13.13 -9.79
N VAL A 210 -15.11 -12.60 -8.69
CA VAL A 210 -15.08 -11.17 -8.35
C VAL A 210 -14.21 -10.93 -7.10
N ILE A 211 -13.36 -9.91 -7.15
CA ILE A 211 -12.66 -9.38 -5.97
C ILE A 211 -13.50 -8.24 -5.37
N ASN A 212 -13.98 -8.47 -4.15
CA ASN A 212 -14.74 -7.51 -3.36
C ASN A 212 -13.80 -6.61 -2.57
N LEU A 213 -13.94 -5.30 -2.71
CA LEU A 213 -13.13 -4.26 -2.08
C LEU A 213 -13.92 -3.63 -0.92
N ILE A 214 -13.40 -3.70 0.31
CA ILE A 214 -14.21 -3.37 1.52
C ILE A 214 -13.60 -2.31 2.45
N ASP A 215 -12.42 -1.78 2.16
CA ASP A 215 -11.77 -0.75 3.00
C ASP A 215 -11.24 0.41 2.14
N PHE A 216 -11.66 1.63 2.48
CA PHE A 216 -11.29 2.86 1.77
C PHE A 216 -10.85 3.99 2.73
N GLY A 217 -10.52 3.65 3.98
CA GLY A 217 -10.28 4.62 5.04
C GLY A 217 -9.03 5.48 4.83
N ALA A 218 -7.99 4.91 4.20
CA ALA A 218 -6.72 5.59 3.96
C ALA A 218 -6.50 5.96 2.48
N ALA A 219 -7.57 6.15 1.71
CA ALA A 219 -7.42 6.51 0.30
C ALA A 219 -6.83 7.93 0.13
N ARG A 220 -5.90 8.11 -0.82
CA ARG A 220 -5.21 9.38 -1.07
C ARG A 220 -5.15 9.74 -2.55
N ASP A 221 -5.29 11.03 -2.84
CA ASP A 221 -5.06 11.62 -4.16
C ASP A 221 -3.58 11.91 -4.41
N TYR A 222 -3.16 11.75 -5.66
CA TYR A 222 -1.81 12.09 -6.11
C TYR A 222 -1.83 13.18 -7.20
N PRO A 223 -0.95 14.20 -7.08
CA PRO A 223 -0.80 15.21 -8.12
C PRO A 223 -0.44 14.59 -9.47
N LYS A 224 -1.02 15.10 -10.55
CA LYS A 224 -0.78 14.55 -11.88
C LYS A 224 0.70 14.63 -12.29
N THR A 225 1.35 15.77 -12.02
CA THR A 225 2.80 15.96 -12.23
C THR A 225 3.65 14.89 -11.55
N PHE A 226 3.30 14.48 -10.33
CA PHE A 226 3.98 13.41 -9.61
C PHE A 226 3.78 12.05 -10.28
N VAL A 227 2.54 11.73 -10.66
CA VAL A 227 2.21 10.45 -11.31
C VAL A 227 2.85 10.35 -12.70
N ASP A 228 2.89 11.43 -13.47
CA ASP A 228 3.58 11.53 -14.76
C ASP A 228 5.06 11.13 -14.62
N ASP A 229 5.78 11.75 -13.69
CA ASP A 229 7.21 11.49 -13.47
C ASP A 229 7.44 10.10 -12.87
N TYR A 230 6.51 9.62 -12.03
CA TYR A 230 6.59 8.28 -11.47
C TYR A 230 6.34 7.20 -12.53
N LEU A 231 5.43 7.40 -13.48
CA LEU A 231 5.23 6.46 -14.58
C LEU A 231 6.48 6.37 -15.47
N ARG A 232 7.09 7.52 -15.79
CA ARG A 232 8.38 7.57 -16.50
C ARG A 232 9.48 6.82 -15.75
N MET A 233 9.54 6.98 -14.43
CA MET A 233 10.45 6.22 -13.56
C MET A 233 10.24 4.71 -13.69
N VAL A 234 9.00 4.24 -13.58
CA VAL A 234 8.69 2.80 -13.65
C VAL A 234 9.07 2.22 -15.01
N ILE A 235 8.85 2.96 -16.11
CA ILE A 235 9.28 2.56 -17.45
C ILE A 235 10.81 2.52 -17.57
N ALA A 236 11.52 3.50 -17.02
CA ALA A 236 12.98 3.50 -16.99
C ALA A 236 13.54 2.30 -16.21
N CYS A 237 12.96 2.00 -15.04
CA CYS A 237 13.26 0.79 -14.26
C CYS A 237 13.02 -0.49 -15.07
N ALA A 238 11.89 -0.58 -15.76
CA ALA A 238 11.51 -1.73 -16.57
C ALA A 238 12.44 -1.96 -17.79
N ASN A 239 13.02 -0.88 -18.32
CA ASN A 239 13.91 -0.93 -19.49
C ASN A 239 15.40 -0.94 -19.13
N CYS A 240 15.74 -1.03 -17.85
CA CYS A 240 17.12 -0.91 -17.35
C CYS A 240 17.81 0.40 -17.80
N ASP A 241 17.05 1.49 -17.91
CA ASP A 241 17.56 2.81 -18.30
C ASP A 241 18.13 3.55 -17.08
N ARG A 242 19.45 3.50 -16.94
CA ARG A 242 20.18 4.16 -15.83
C ARG A 242 19.95 5.66 -15.81
N ASP A 243 20.02 6.32 -16.95
CA ASP A 243 19.97 7.78 -17.03
C ASP A 243 18.54 8.26 -16.77
N GLY A 244 17.54 7.57 -17.32
CA GLY A 244 16.13 7.80 -17.03
C GLY A 244 15.79 7.67 -15.55
N ILE A 245 16.32 6.63 -14.87
CA ILE A 245 16.15 6.47 -13.41
C ILE A 245 16.76 7.63 -12.64
N ILE A 246 17.98 8.06 -12.97
CA ILE A 246 18.63 9.17 -12.26
C ILE A 246 17.87 10.48 -12.49
N GLN A 247 17.49 10.76 -13.74
CA GLN A 247 16.77 11.98 -14.10
C GLN A 247 15.42 12.08 -13.39
N MET A 248 14.60 11.02 -13.46
CA MET A 248 13.28 11.02 -12.81
C MET A 248 13.43 11.02 -11.28
N SER A 249 14.47 10.40 -10.74
CA SER A 249 14.70 10.36 -9.28
C SER A 249 15.01 11.74 -8.73
N ARG A 250 15.69 12.58 -9.50
CA ARG A 250 15.91 13.99 -9.14
C ARG A 250 14.61 14.79 -9.20
N ARG A 251 13.81 14.63 -10.26
CA ARG A 251 12.51 15.31 -10.40
C ARG A 251 11.51 14.94 -9.30
N LEU A 252 11.49 13.66 -8.91
CA LEU A 252 10.67 13.14 -7.82
C LEU A 252 11.25 13.43 -6.43
N GLY A 253 12.42 14.06 -6.32
CA GLY A 253 13.07 14.38 -5.05
C GLY A 253 13.64 13.18 -4.29
N PHE A 254 13.86 12.04 -4.96
CA PHE A 254 14.52 10.87 -4.38
C PHE A 254 16.04 11.04 -4.26
N LEU A 255 16.60 11.89 -5.12
CA LEU A 255 18.01 12.28 -5.19
C LEU A 255 18.13 13.80 -5.28
N THR A 256 19.11 14.38 -4.60
CA THR A 256 19.44 15.81 -4.66
C THR A 256 20.29 16.17 -5.88
N GLY A 257 21.03 15.20 -6.42
CA GLY A 257 22.01 15.39 -7.48
C GLY A 257 23.46 15.47 -6.99
N GLU A 258 23.67 15.52 -5.67
CA GLU A 258 24.99 15.57 -5.03
C GLU A 258 25.43 14.22 -4.44
N GLU A 259 24.70 13.15 -4.75
CA GLU A 259 25.01 11.81 -4.25
C GLU A 259 26.36 11.27 -4.74
N THR A 260 26.98 10.44 -3.90
CA THR A 260 28.15 9.68 -4.30
C THR A 260 27.80 8.64 -5.36
N GLU A 261 28.78 8.25 -6.17
CA GLU A 261 28.60 7.21 -7.20
C GLU A 261 28.10 5.88 -6.61
N ILE A 262 28.58 5.51 -5.43
CA ILE A 262 28.12 4.32 -4.68
C ILE A 262 26.61 4.39 -4.38
N MET A 263 26.09 5.57 -4.01
CA MET A 263 24.67 5.76 -3.75
C MET A 263 23.85 5.72 -5.04
N LEU A 264 24.34 6.37 -6.10
CA LEU A 264 23.70 6.35 -7.41
C LEU A 264 23.59 4.93 -7.97
N ASP A 265 24.67 4.16 -7.91
CA ASP A 265 24.68 2.79 -8.39
C ASP A 265 23.77 1.88 -7.56
N ALA A 266 23.77 2.02 -6.23
CA ALA A 266 22.85 1.27 -5.38
C ALA A 266 21.38 1.61 -5.66
N HIS A 267 21.07 2.88 -5.90
CA HIS A 267 19.72 3.36 -6.24
C HIS A 267 19.27 2.85 -7.60
N VAL A 268 20.13 2.92 -8.62
CA VAL A 268 19.86 2.40 -9.97
C VAL A 268 19.64 0.89 -9.94
N GLN A 269 20.51 0.15 -9.24
CA GLN A 269 20.35 -1.30 -9.07
C GLN A 269 19.03 -1.64 -8.38
N ALA A 270 18.62 -0.86 -7.37
CA ALA A 270 17.34 -1.07 -6.70
C ALA A 270 16.17 -0.83 -7.69
N GLY A 271 16.27 0.21 -8.53
CA GLY A 271 15.33 0.45 -9.62
C GLY A 271 15.22 -0.73 -10.59
N PHE A 272 16.34 -1.30 -11.03
CA PHE A 272 16.34 -2.47 -11.92
C PHE A 272 15.69 -3.71 -11.27
N VAL A 273 15.95 -3.95 -9.99
CA VAL A 273 15.34 -5.06 -9.25
C VAL A 273 13.81 -4.89 -9.17
N VAL A 274 13.34 -3.67 -8.88
CA VAL A 274 11.90 -3.36 -8.84
C VAL A 274 11.27 -3.39 -10.23
N GLY A 275 12.03 -3.03 -11.27
CA GLY A 275 11.60 -3.08 -12.66
C GLY A 275 11.59 -4.49 -13.28
N LEU A 276 12.23 -5.47 -12.65
CA LEU A 276 12.40 -6.82 -13.19
C LEU A 276 11.09 -7.51 -13.61
N PRO A 277 9.99 -7.46 -12.83
CA PRO A 277 8.71 -8.02 -13.25
C PRO A 277 8.20 -7.43 -14.56
N PHE A 278 8.52 -6.16 -14.82
CA PHE A 278 8.09 -5.42 -15.99
C PHE A 278 9.11 -5.44 -17.14
N SER A 279 10.16 -6.26 -17.07
CA SER A 279 11.28 -6.18 -18.03
C SER A 279 11.08 -6.99 -19.31
N LYS A 280 10.32 -8.09 -19.25
CA LYS A 280 10.14 -9.03 -20.37
C LYS A 280 8.68 -9.35 -20.58
N ALA A 281 8.31 -9.56 -21.85
CA ALA A 281 7.00 -10.09 -22.22
C ALA A 281 6.81 -11.51 -21.68
N GLY A 282 5.55 -11.88 -21.46
CA GLY A 282 5.13 -13.16 -20.91
C GLY A 282 4.93 -13.15 -19.40
N GLY A 283 4.46 -14.28 -18.89
CA GLY A 283 4.18 -14.45 -17.47
C GLY A 283 5.44 -14.38 -16.61
N TYR A 284 5.45 -13.47 -15.64
CA TYR A 284 6.50 -13.36 -14.64
C TYR A 284 6.14 -14.19 -13.40
N ASP A 285 7.00 -15.14 -13.05
CA ASP A 285 6.91 -15.90 -11.80
C ASP A 285 7.59 -15.13 -10.66
N PHE A 286 6.75 -14.62 -9.75
CA PHE A 286 7.18 -13.85 -8.59
C PHE A 286 7.89 -14.70 -7.53
N ARG A 287 7.58 -16.00 -7.42
CA ARG A 287 8.18 -16.88 -6.42
C ARG A 287 9.57 -17.35 -6.83
N ALA A 288 9.78 -17.57 -8.12
CA ALA A 288 11.07 -18.01 -8.66
C ALA A 288 12.19 -16.96 -8.49
N ASN A 289 11.84 -15.68 -8.38
CA ASN A 289 12.78 -14.58 -8.35
C ASN A 289 12.74 -13.86 -6.99
N ASN A 290 13.78 -14.01 -6.17
CA ASN A 290 13.90 -13.44 -4.82
C ASN A 290 14.09 -11.89 -4.81
N ILE A 291 13.11 -11.14 -5.32
CA ILE A 291 13.11 -9.67 -5.36
C ILE A 291 13.34 -9.07 -3.95
N THR A 292 12.70 -9.64 -2.93
CA THR A 292 12.76 -9.16 -1.53
C THR A 292 14.16 -9.21 -0.93
N HIS A 293 14.92 -10.26 -1.22
CA HIS A 293 16.30 -10.41 -0.75
C HIS A 293 17.23 -9.39 -1.43
N SER A 294 17.07 -9.19 -2.74
CA SER A 294 17.85 -8.22 -3.51
C SER A 294 17.65 -6.78 -3.04
N ILE A 295 16.40 -6.40 -2.71
CA ILE A 295 16.09 -5.05 -2.20
C ILE A 295 16.71 -4.80 -0.82
N SER A 296 16.70 -5.81 0.07
CA SER A 296 17.21 -5.67 1.44
C SER A 296 18.69 -5.29 1.49
N ASN A 297 19.51 -5.89 0.63
CA ASN A 297 20.96 -5.61 0.57
C ASN A 297 21.26 -4.20 0.06
N LEU A 298 20.52 -3.73 -0.94
CA LEU A 298 20.68 -2.38 -1.50
C LEU A 298 20.15 -1.31 -0.53
N GLY A 299 19.10 -1.63 0.23
CA GLY A 299 18.54 -0.77 1.27
C GLY A 299 19.56 -0.34 2.32
N ALA A 300 20.45 -1.24 2.73
CA ALA A 300 21.52 -0.94 3.68
C ALA A 300 22.49 0.15 3.19
N THR A 301 22.90 0.06 1.92
CA THR A 301 23.79 1.03 1.28
C THR A 301 23.08 2.37 1.12
N MET A 302 21.82 2.35 0.67
CA MET A 302 21.03 3.58 0.51
C MET A 302 20.83 4.31 1.83
N LEU A 303 20.50 3.61 2.91
CA LEU A 303 20.32 4.22 4.24
C LEU A 303 21.60 4.91 4.75
N LYS A 304 22.78 4.40 4.39
CA LYS A 304 24.06 4.95 4.84
C LYS A 304 24.49 6.19 4.06
N HIS A 305 24.19 6.26 2.77
CA HIS A 305 24.75 7.25 1.85
C HIS A 305 23.74 8.27 1.30
N ARG A 306 22.44 8.05 1.51
CA ARG A 306 21.39 8.97 1.06
C ARG A 306 21.55 10.34 1.73
N LEU A 307 21.26 11.41 0.98
CA LEU A 307 21.38 12.80 1.44
C LEU A 307 20.03 13.41 1.82
N THR A 308 18.93 12.94 1.22
CA THR A 308 17.57 13.43 1.47
C THR A 308 16.58 12.29 1.72
N PRO A 309 15.61 12.43 2.65
CA PRO A 309 14.45 11.55 2.64
C PRO A 309 13.65 11.71 1.33
N PRO A 310 13.07 10.63 0.79
CA PRO A 310 12.02 10.72 -0.21
C PRO A 310 10.82 11.53 0.27
N PRO A 311 10.02 12.08 -0.65
CA PRO A 311 8.71 12.64 -0.33
C PRO A 311 7.75 11.60 0.28
N ASP A 312 6.79 12.06 1.05
CA ASP A 312 5.79 11.21 1.74
C ASP A 312 4.94 10.40 0.76
N GLU A 313 4.66 10.97 -0.42
CA GLU A 313 3.94 10.33 -1.53
C GLU A 313 4.67 9.09 -2.02
N ALA A 314 6.00 9.14 -2.10
CA ALA A 314 6.84 8.06 -2.60
C ALA A 314 6.76 6.82 -1.71
N TYR A 315 6.73 7.02 -0.39
CA TYR A 315 6.62 5.92 0.57
C TYR A 315 5.30 5.18 0.42
N SER A 316 4.20 5.92 0.28
CA SER A 316 2.87 5.33 0.11
C SER A 316 2.78 4.53 -1.19
N LEU A 317 3.36 5.06 -2.26
CA LEU A 317 3.37 4.43 -3.58
C LEU A 317 4.22 3.14 -3.60
N HIS A 318 5.48 3.23 -3.15
CA HIS A 318 6.37 2.08 -3.09
C HIS A 318 5.76 0.95 -2.24
N ARG A 319 5.07 1.28 -1.14
CA ARG A 319 4.36 0.30 -0.32
C ARG A 319 3.22 -0.37 -1.07
N LYS A 320 2.42 0.36 -1.84
CA LYS A 320 1.31 -0.22 -2.63
C LYS A 320 1.83 -1.18 -3.70
N LEU A 321 2.81 -0.75 -4.50
CA LEU A 321 3.38 -1.58 -5.56
C LEU A 321 4.12 -2.81 -4.98
N SER A 322 4.92 -2.62 -3.93
CA SER A 322 5.59 -3.73 -3.24
C SER A 322 4.60 -4.68 -2.60
N GLY A 323 3.48 -4.15 -2.07
CA GLY A 323 2.35 -4.94 -1.62
C GLY A 323 1.88 -5.88 -2.73
N ALA A 324 1.46 -5.33 -3.87
CA ALA A 324 0.99 -6.13 -5.00
C ALA A 324 1.98 -7.24 -5.43
N PHE A 325 3.29 -6.94 -5.42
CA PHE A 325 4.32 -7.95 -5.69
C PHE A 325 4.35 -9.05 -4.63
N LEU A 326 4.29 -8.70 -3.35
CA LEU A 326 4.22 -9.65 -2.24
C LEU A 326 2.94 -10.52 -2.32
N ALA A 327 1.81 -9.98 -2.80
CA ALA A 327 0.63 -10.79 -3.12
C ALA A 327 0.96 -11.86 -4.15
N CYS A 328 1.55 -11.43 -5.28
CA CYS A 328 1.85 -12.36 -6.37
C CYS A 328 2.86 -13.42 -5.92
N ILE A 329 3.84 -13.08 -5.07
CA ILE A 329 4.75 -14.03 -4.42
C ILE A 329 3.97 -15.03 -3.56
N LYS A 330 3.10 -14.54 -2.66
CA LYS A 330 2.33 -15.38 -1.73
C LYS A 330 1.37 -16.31 -2.46
N LEU A 331 0.72 -15.82 -3.50
CA LEU A 331 -0.16 -16.60 -4.36
C LEU A 331 0.63 -17.57 -5.27
N GLY A 332 1.92 -17.38 -5.48
CA GLY A 332 2.66 -18.08 -6.53
C GLY A 332 2.05 -17.82 -7.91
N ALA A 333 1.62 -16.58 -8.14
CA ALA A 333 0.98 -16.15 -9.37
C ALA A 333 2.01 -15.88 -10.46
N ILE A 334 1.67 -16.26 -11.69
CA ILE A 334 2.39 -15.95 -12.91
C ILE A 334 1.59 -14.90 -13.67
N VAL A 335 2.14 -13.69 -13.79
CA VAL A 335 1.40 -12.50 -14.27
C VAL A 335 2.14 -11.84 -15.44
N PRO A 336 1.46 -11.49 -16.55
CA PRO A 336 2.07 -10.77 -17.68
C PRO A 336 2.26 -9.27 -17.37
N CYS A 337 3.17 -8.98 -16.46
CA CYS A 337 3.35 -7.64 -15.89
C CYS A 337 3.78 -6.61 -16.94
N ARG A 338 4.66 -6.97 -17.88
CA ARG A 338 5.16 -6.06 -18.93
C ARG A 338 4.01 -5.54 -19.77
N GLU A 339 3.16 -6.43 -20.26
CA GLU A 339 2.02 -6.11 -21.11
C GLU A 339 1.05 -5.19 -20.37
N MET A 340 0.77 -5.48 -19.10
CA MET A 340 -0.10 -4.64 -18.27
C MET A 340 0.46 -3.23 -18.07
N LEU A 341 1.77 -3.09 -17.84
CA LEU A 341 2.41 -1.78 -17.72
C LEU A 341 2.36 -1.01 -19.04
N LEU A 342 2.62 -1.67 -20.17
CA LEU A 342 2.58 -1.05 -21.49
C LEU A 342 1.17 -0.61 -21.86
N GLU A 343 0.14 -1.41 -21.58
CA GLU A 343 -1.26 -1.04 -21.81
C GLU A 343 -1.64 0.23 -21.03
N VAL A 344 -1.18 0.34 -19.77
CA VAL A 344 -1.37 1.55 -18.97
C VAL A 344 -0.61 2.73 -19.57
N TYR A 345 0.66 2.53 -19.94
CA TYR A 345 1.51 3.58 -20.51
C TYR A 345 0.97 4.13 -21.83
N GLU A 346 0.51 3.26 -22.75
CA GLU A 346 -0.04 3.65 -24.05
C GLU A 346 -1.35 4.45 -23.93
N ARG A 347 -2.17 4.14 -22.92
CA ARG A 347 -3.41 4.87 -22.62
C ARG A 347 -3.19 6.12 -21.79
N TYR A 348 -2.01 6.27 -21.18
CA TYR A 348 -1.69 7.38 -20.30
C TYR A 348 -1.48 8.67 -21.11
N LYS A 349 -2.13 9.75 -20.68
CA LYS A 349 -1.93 11.08 -21.26
C LYS A 349 -1.05 11.90 -20.34
N PHE A 350 0.19 12.16 -20.75
CA PHE A 350 1.10 13.04 -20.02
C PHE A 350 0.67 14.50 -20.13
N GLU A 351 0.89 15.27 -19.07
CA GLU A 351 0.79 16.73 -19.11
C GLU A 351 2.10 17.31 -19.68
N ASP A 352 1.98 18.21 -20.66
CA ASP A 352 3.14 18.87 -21.27
C ASP A 352 3.82 19.78 -20.24
N THR A 353 5.03 19.41 -19.83
CA THR A 353 5.77 20.13 -18.79
C THR A 353 6.42 21.43 -19.31
N GLU A 354 6.39 21.67 -20.63
CA GLU A 354 7.00 22.85 -21.26
C GLU A 354 6.13 24.13 -21.16
N GLN A 355 4.82 24.02 -20.92
CA GLN A 355 3.96 25.21 -20.82
C GLN A 355 4.06 25.94 -19.47
N LEU A 356 4.39 25.25 -18.37
CA LEU A 356 4.45 25.85 -17.03
C LEU A 356 5.70 26.74 -16.80
N ALA A 357 6.77 26.55 -17.57
CA ALA A 357 7.97 27.39 -17.51
C ALA A 357 7.82 28.73 -18.25
N SER A 358 6.81 28.86 -19.11
CA SER A 358 6.55 30.09 -19.89
C SER A 358 5.47 31.00 -19.28
N SER A 359 4.73 30.52 -18.28
CA SER A 359 3.65 31.28 -17.62
C SER A 359 4.05 31.93 -16.29
N SER A 360 5.31 31.82 -15.87
CA SER A 360 5.85 32.41 -14.62
C SER A 360 6.75 33.63 -14.84
N THR A 361 6.73 34.22 -16.05
CA THR A 361 7.33 35.53 -16.32
C THR A 361 6.23 36.53 -16.67
N PHE A 362 5.62 37.14 -15.66
CA PHE A 362 5.01 38.47 -15.75
C PHE A 362 5.11 39.19 -14.41
#